data_AF-A0A3P6R687-F1
#
_entry.id   AF-A0A3P6R687-F1
#
_cell.length_a   1.000
_cell.length_b   1.000
_cell.length_c   1.000
_cell.angle_alpha   90.00
_cell.angle_beta   90.00
_cell.angle_gamma   90.00
#
_symmetry.space_group_name_H-M   'P 1'
#
loop_
_entity.id
_entity.type
_entity.pdbx_description
1 polymer ?
#
loop_
_entity_poly.entity_id
_entity_poly.type
_entity_poly.pdbx_seq_one_letter_code
_entity_poly.pdbx_strand_id
1 'polypeptide(L)'
;MGTMLYLCYLVRPETIPLLLISFEMGSITKRFSSSPHLYALLCQAVFFYQGQTSNISSIDIAIGYKGLSSYSAALVGFQIIANFYAAPIALTIGYLKESQAFNSEDYVRLIGAALQLRSVILFSALSGMITLSGHLFMFSVLAPKLICELLHMIFILLLIVCGCISHFCLKKLSQLNYFKNQIKES
;
A
#
# COMPACT_ATOMS: atom_id res chain seq x y z
N MET A 1 -11.21 -10.90 7.18
CA MET A 1 -12.55 -10.30 7.36
C MET A 1 -12.53 -9.11 8.32
N GLY A 2 -11.95 -9.21 9.53
CA GLY A 2 -11.88 -8.08 10.48
C GLY A 2 -11.27 -6.78 9.92
N THR A 3 -10.19 -6.87 9.14
CA THR A 3 -9.55 -5.71 8.51
C THR A 3 -10.47 -5.00 7.51
N MET A 4 -11.28 -5.75 6.74
CA MET A 4 -12.27 -5.15 5.82
C MET A 4 -13.33 -4.37 6.57
N LEU A 5 -13.87 -4.93 7.64
CA LEU A 5 -14.86 -4.25 8.48
C LEU A 5 -14.30 -2.97 9.09
N TYR A 6 -13.04 -3.01 9.54
CA TYR A 6 -12.37 -1.84 10.08
C TYR A 6 -12.15 -0.75 9.03
N LEU A 7 -11.80 -1.12 7.78
CA LEU A 7 -11.71 -0.16 6.68
C LEU A 7 -13.07 0.42 6.32
N CYS A 8 -14.15 -0.38 6.32
CA CYS A 8 -15.51 0.16 6.14
C CYS A 8 -15.90 1.15 7.24
N TYR A 9 -15.44 0.95 8.47
CA TYR A 9 -15.64 1.91 9.55
C TYR A 9 -14.84 3.19 9.35
N LEU A 10 -13.59 3.11 8.87
CA LEU A 10 -12.74 4.28 8.65
C LEU A 10 -13.19 5.11 7.45
N VAL A 11 -13.53 4.47 6.34
CA VAL A 11 -13.82 5.12 5.06
C VAL A 11 -15.15 5.89 5.13
N ARG A 12 -15.28 6.96 4.33
CA ARG A 12 -16.52 7.74 4.27
C ARG A 12 -17.68 6.90 3.70
N PRO A 13 -18.93 7.11 4.16
CA PRO A 13 -20.07 6.29 3.73
C PRO A 13 -20.23 6.17 2.21
N GLU A 14 -19.90 7.24 1.47
CA GLU A 14 -20.07 7.31 0.02
C GLU A 14 -19.05 6.45 -0.74
N THR A 15 -17.92 6.12 -0.10
CA THR A 15 -16.83 5.33 -0.70
C THR A 15 -16.85 3.86 -0.27
N ILE A 16 -17.79 3.45 0.59
CA ILE A 16 -17.99 2.05 0.97
C ILE A 16 -18.27 1.14 -0.24
N PRO A 17 -19.17 1.48 -1.19
CA PRO A 17 -19.41 0.62 -2.35
C PRO A 17 -18.16 0.41 -3.19
N LEU A 18 -17.33 1.45 -3.31
CA LEU A 18 -16.09 1.38 -4.06
C LEU A 18 -15.06 0.46 -3.39
N LEU A 19 -15.02 0.43 -2.06
CA LEU A 19 -14.16 -0.47 -1.29
C LEU A 19 -14.55 -1.95 -1.49
N LEU A 20 -15.86 -2.23 -1.61
CA LEU A 20 -16.32 -3.59 -1.93
C LEU A 20 -15.97 -3.98 -3.37
N ILE A 21 -16.15 -3.07 -4.32
CA ILE A 21 -15.76 -3.29 -5.72
C ILE A 21 -14.26 -3.55 -5.83
N SER A 22 -13.42 -2.81 -5.09
CA SER A 22 -11.98 -3.03 -5.13
C SER A 22 -11.55 -4.37 -4.55
N PHE A 23 -12.21 -4.83 -3.48
CA PHE A 23 -12.02 -6.16 -2.93
C PHE A 23 -12.36 -7.26 -3.95
N GLU A 24 -13.54 -7.20 -4.56
CA GLU A 24 -13.96 -8.16 -5.58
C GLU A 24 -13.03 -8.13 -6.79
N MET A 25 -12.59 -6.95 -7.22
CA MET A 25 -11.62 -6.80 -8.30
C MET A 25 -10.28 -7.48 -7.97
N GLY A 26 -9.83 -7.45 -6.72
CA GLY A 26 -8.66 -8.18 -6.25
C GLY A 26 -8.81 -9.70 -6.40
N SER A 27 -9.95 -10.25 -5.97
CA SER A 27 -10.26 -11.68 -6.11
C SER A 27 -10.38 -12.11 -7.58
N ILE A 28 -11.09 -11.33 -8.39
CA ILE A 28 -11.21 -11.54 -9.84
C ILE A 28 -9.83 -11.53 -10.50
N THR A 29 -9.00 -10.53 -10.19
CA THR A 29 -7.65 -10.43 -10.77
C THR A 29 -6.86 -11.70 -10.54
N LYS A 30 -6.84 -12.22 -9.30
CA LYS A 30 -6.11 -13.45 -9.00
C LYS A 30 -6.64 -14.67 -9.77
N ARG A 31 -7.96 -14.77 -9.97
CA ARG A 31 -8.60 -15.85 -10.76
C ARG A 31 -8.26 -15.79 -12.24
N PHE A 32 -8.25 -14.59 -12.82
CA PHE A 32 -8.03 -14.40 -14.26
C PHE A 32 -6.55 -14.36 -14.65
N SER A 33 -5.70 -13.70 -13.87
CA SER A 33 -4.27 -13.55 -14.19
C SER A 33 -3.42 -13.33 -12.95
N SER A 34 -2.38 -14.14 -12.78
CA SER A 34 -1.37 -13.96 -11.71
C SER A 34 -0.26 -12.97 -12.09
N SER A 35 -0.48 -12.07 -13.05
CA SER A 35 0.54 -11.08 -13.44
C SER A 35 0.75 -10.01 -12.35
N PRO A 36 1.98 -9.83 -11.84
CA PRO A 36 2.27 -8.85 -10.79
C PRO A 36 2.17 -7.40 -11.29
N HIS A 37 2.38 -7.18 -12.59
CA HIS A 37 2.27 -5.86 -13.22
C HIS A 37 0.81 -5.40 -13.32
N LEU A 38 -0.11 -6.31 -13.66
CA LEU A 38 -1.55 -6.01 -13.66
C LEU A 38 -2.03 -5.70 -12.25
N TYR A 39 -1.59 -6.46 -11.25
CA TYR A 39 -1.86 -6.14 -9.85
C TYR A 39 -1.36 -4.74 -9.48
N ALA A 40 -0.10 -4.40 -9.81
CA ALA A 40 0.46 -3.08 -9.51
C ALA A 40 -0.32 -1.94 -10.20
N LEU A 41 -0.71 -2.13 -11.46
CA LEU A 41 -1.51 -1.18 -12.22
C LEU A 41 -2.90 -0.99 -11.60
N LEU A 42 -3.56 -2.07 -11.20
CA LEU A 42 -4.86 -2.01 -10.56
C LEU A 42 -4.78 -1.36 -9.18
N CYS A 43 -3.75 -1.66 -8.39
CA CYS A 43 -3.48 -0.96 -7.13
C CYS A 43 -3.39 0.56 -7.33
N GLN A 44 -2.71 1.01 -8.39
CA GLN A 44 -2.65 2.42 -8.75
C GLN A 44 -4.03 2.97 -9.13
N ALA A 45 -4.78 2.24 -9.95
CA ALA A 45 -6.08 2.68 -10.44
C ALA A 45 -7.08 2.85 -9.29
N VAL A 46 -7.22 1.86 -8.40
CA VAL A 46 -8.17 1.93 -7.29
C VAL A 46 -7.80 3.03 -6.30
N PHE A 47 -6.50 3.28 -6.08
CA PHE A 47 -6.05 4.41 -5.28
C PHE A 47 -6.65 5.74 -5.79
N PHE A 48 -6.59 6.00 -7.09
CA PHE A 48 -7.18 7.21 -7.67
C PHE A 48 -8.71 7.20 -7.70
N TYR A 49 -9.35 6.04 -7.93
CA TYR A 49 -10.80 5.94 -7.95
C TYR A 49 -11.45 6.26 -6.61
N GLN A 50 -10.75 6.06 -5.49
CA GLN A 50 -11.23 6.45 -4.16
C GLN A 50 -11.28 7.97 -3.96
N GLY A 51 -10.91 8.77 -4.97
CA GLY A 51 -10.84 10.22 -4.90
C GLY A 51 -9.55 10.72 -4.25
N GLN A 52 -8.62 9.80 -3.92
CA GLN A 52 -7.29 10.19 -3.50
C GLN A 52 -6.51 10.70 -4.70
N THR A 53 -5.77 11.78 -4.49
CA THR A 53 -4.91 12.34 -5.53
C THR A 53 -3.47 12.35 -5.04
N SER A 54 -2.50 12.49 -5.94
CA SER A 54 -1.10 12.72 -5.56
C SER A 54 -0.90 14.15 -5.04
N ASN A 55 -1.81 14.65 -4.19
CA ASN A 55 -1.74 15.92 -3.51
C ASN A 55 -2.03 15.73 -2.02
N ILE A 56 -1.22 16.36 -1.18
CA ILE A 56 -1.29 16.30 0.28
C ILE A 56 -2.65 16.80 0.80
N SER A 57 -3.28 17.74 0.10
CA SER A 57 -4.60 18.27 0.48
C SER A 57 -5.75 17.26 0.39
N SER A 58 -5.57 16.13 -0.30
CA SER A 58 -6.59 15.07 -0.38
C SER A 58 -6.63 14.17 0.85
N ILE A 59 -5.62 14.25 1.73
CA ILE A 59 -5.55 13.45 2.95
C ILE A 59 -6.55 13.99 3.98
N ASP A 60 -7.56 13.17 4.29
CA ASP A 60 -8.55 13.48 5.32
C ASP A 60 -7.98 13.20 6.73
N ILE A 61 -7.55 14.27 7.41
CA ILE A 61 -7.00 14.20 8.77
C ILE A 61 -8.11 13.95 9.81
N ALA A 62 -9.35 14.38 9.53
CA ALA A 62 -10.45 14.26 10.50
C ALA A 62 -10.78 12.79 10.81
N ILE A 63 -10.57 11.91 9.83
CA ILE A 63 -10.75 10.47 10.00
C ILE A 63 -9.87 9.87 11.10
N GLY A 64 -8.70 10.48 11.35
CA GLY A 64 -7.75 10.00 12.35
C GLY A 64 -8.21 10.15 13.79
N TYR A 65 -9.21 11.00 14.03
CA TYR A 65 -9.77 11.24 15.36
C TYR A 65 -11.00 10.38 15.65
N LYS A 66 -11.37 9.48 14.73
CA LYS A 66 -12.63 8.73 14.80
C LYS A 66 -12.57 7.69 15.93
N GLY A 67 -13.46 7.84 16.92
CA GLY A 67 -13.58 6.91 18.05
C GLY A 67 -12.49 7.04 19.11
N LEU A 68 -11.70 8.11 19.11
CA LEU A 68 -10.71 8.38 20.15
C LEU A 68 -11.32 9.25 21.27
N SER A 69 -11.19 8.79 22.52
CA SER A 69 -11.55 9.56 23.72
C SER A 69 -10.41 10.46 24.23
N SER A 70 -9.17 10.10 23.91
CA SER A 70 -7.96 10.86 24.23
C SER A 70 -7.01 10.87 23.04
N TYR A 71 -6.27 11.96 22.87
CA TYR A 71 -5.34 12.13 21.76
C TYR A 71 -4.15 11.17 21.88
N SER A 72 -3.94 10.38 20.83
CA SER A 72 -2.74 9.57 20.65
C SER A 72 -2.26 9.72 19.22
N ALA A 73 -1.12 10.39 19.05
CA ALA A 73 -0.54 10.69 17.74
C ALA A 73 -0.33 9.43 16.88
N ALA A 74 0.07 8.32 17.51
CA ALA A 74 0.30 7.06 16.83
C ALA A 74 -1.00 6.46 16.25
N LEU A 75 -2.10 6.50 17.02
CA LEU A 75 -3.40 5.98 16.56
C LEU A 75 -3.99 6.87 15.46
N VAL A 76 -3.91 8.19 15.63
CA VAL A 76 -4.37 9.16 14.63
C VAL A 76 -3.63 8.95 13.30
N GLY A 77 -2.30 8.86 13.35
CA GLY A 77 -1.48 8.60 12.17
C GLY A 77 -1.82 7.28 11.48
N PHE A 78 -1.98 6.21 12.26
CA PHE A 78 -2.38 4.90 11.73
C PHE A 78 -3.73 4.94 11.01
N GLN A 79 -4.74 5.57 11.62
CA GLN A 79 -6.07 5.70 11.03
C GLN A 79 -6.06 6.52 9.72
N ILE A 80 -5.27 7.60 9.68
CA ILE A 80 -5.10 8.41 8.46
C ILE A 80 -4.47 7.57 7.35
N ILE A 81 -3.37 6.86 7.63
CA ILE A 81 -2.68 6.02 6.64
C ILE A 81 -3.59 4.87 6.18
N ALA A 82 -4.30 4.22 7.12
CA ALA A 82 -5.23 3.13 6.81
C ALA A 82 -6.37 3.59 5.91
N ASN A 83 -6.91 4.79 6.14
CA ASN A 83 -7.93 5.39 5.27
C ASN A 83 -7.35 5.79 3.92
N PHE A 84 -6.14 6.37 3.89
CA PHE A 84 -5.48 6.82 2.67
C PHE A 84 -5.18 5.66 1.70
N TYR A 85 -4.81 4.48 2.24
CA TYR A 85 -4.57 3.27 1.46
C TYR A 85 -5.73 2.27 1.52
N ALA A 86 -6.93 2.67 1.94
CA ALA A 86 -8.04 1.75 2.13
C ALA A 86 -8.39 0.94 0.87
N ALA A 87 -8.50 1.61 -0.27
CA ALA A 87 -8.78 0.99 -1.57
C ALA A 87 -7.72 -0.05 -2.00
N PRO A 88 -6.42 0.29 -2.06
CA PRO A 88 -5.36 -0.69 -2.32
C PRO A 88 -5.34 -1.84 -1.32
N ILE A 89 -5.52 -1.57 -0.02
CA ILE A 89 -5.54 -2.62 1.01
C ILE A 89 -6.73 -3.57 0.77
N ALA A 90 -7.89 -3.06 0.38
CA ALA A 90 -9.04 -3.89 0.03
C ALA A 90 -8.80 -4.79 -1.17
N LEU A 91 -8.20 -4.25 -2.23
CA LEU A 91 -7.78 -5.03 -3.38
C LEU A 91 -6.77 -6.11 -2.97
N THR A 92 -5.76 -5.76 -2.17
CA THR A 92 -4.78 -6.74 -1.66
C THR A 92 -5.48 -7.85 -0.89
N ILE A 93 -6.38 -7.54 0.04
CA ILE A 93 -7.07 -8.57 0.83
C ILE A 93 -7.91 -9.50 -0.07
N GLY A 94 -8.57 -8.96 -1.10
CA GLY A 94 -9.28 -9.76 -2.10
C GLY A 94 -8.35 -10.68 -2.91
N TYR A 95 -7.18 -10.16 -3.29
CA TYR A 95 -6.14 -10.91 -3.99
C TYR A 95 -5.52 -12.01 -3.12
N LEU A 96 -5.29 -11.72 -1.83
CA LEU A 96 -4.73 -12.67 -0.85
C LEU A 96 -5.71 -13.81 -0.56
N LYS A 97 -7.01 -13.51 -0.42
CA LYS A 97 -8.05 -14.48 -0.06
C LYS A 97 -8.13 -15.65 -1.05
N GLU A 98 -7.93 -15.38 -2.34
CA GLU A 98 -8.02 -16.38 -3.39
C GLU A 98 -6.71 -17.17 -3.57
N SER A 99 -5.60 -16.69 -3.00
CA SER A 99 -4.31 -17.34 -3.15
C SER A 99 -4.15 -18.49 -2.15
N GLN A 100 -4.18 -19.73 -2.64
CA GLN A 100 -4.17 -20.92 -1.78
C GLN A 100 -2.83 -21.24 -1.10
N ALA A 101 -1.74 -20.57 -1.49
CA ALA A 101 -0.49 -20.53 -0.72
C ALA A 101 0.29 -19.29 -1.16
N PHE A 102 0.54 -18.36 -0.25
CA PHE A 102 1.34 -17.17 -0.55
C PHE A 102 2.83 -17.53 -0.48
N ASN A 103 3.47 -17.64 -1.64
CA ASN A 103 4.91 -17.84 -1.71
C ASN A 103 5.63 -16.51 -1.47
N SER A 104 6.77 -16.57 -0.78
CA SER A 104 7.64 -15.40 -0.57
C SER A 104 8.10 -14.78 -1.90
N GLU A 105 8.29 -15.60 -2.94
CA GLU A 105 8.62 -15.13 -4.28
C GLU A 105 7.54 -14.27 -4.92
N ASP A 106 6.25 -14.60 -4.70
CA ASP A 106 5.15 -13.82 -5.24
C ASP A 106 5.08 -12.44 -4.58
N TYR A 107 5.35 -12.36 -3.27
CA TYR A 107 5.43 -11.08 -2.56
C TYR A 107 6.53 -10.18 -3.12
N VAL A 108 7.73 -10.74 -3.36
CA VAL A 108 8.85 -10.01 -3.96
C VAL A 108 8.50 -9.54 -5.38
N ARG A 109 7.82 -10.37 -6.18
CA ARG A 109 7.37 -10.00 -7.53
C ARG A 109 6.31 -8.89 -7.52
N LEU A 110 5.32 -8.96 -6.62
CA LEU A 110 4.28 -7.93 -6.49
C LEU A 110 4.89 -6.58 -6.10
N ILE A 111 5.76 -6.59 -5.10
CA ILE A 111 6.47 -5.38 -4.66
C ILE A 111 7.40 -4.86 -5.75
N GLY A 112 8.15 -5.73 -6.41
CA GLY A 112 9.03 -5.37 -7.51
C GLY A 112 8.27 -4.69 -8.64
N ALA A 113 7.12 -5.24 -9.04
CA ALA A 113 6.25 -4.63 -10.04
C ALA A 113 5.67 -3.28 -9.59
N ALA A 114 5.28 -3.14 -8.32
CA ALA A 114 4.85 -1.86 -7.76
C ALA A 114 5.96 -0.81 -7.78
N LEU A 115 7.19 -1.19 -7.42
CA LEU A 115 8.36 -0.32 -7.45
C LEU A 115 8.70 0.11 -8.88
N GLN A 116 8.66 -0.83 -9.84
CA GLN A 116 8.90 -0.55 -11.25
C GLN A 116 7.87 0.43 -11.80
N LEU A 117 6.58 0.20 -11.53
CA LEU A 117 5.50 1.10 -11.96
C LEU A 117 5.72 2.52 -11.42
N ARG A 118 6.04 2.66 -10.13
CA ARG A 118 6.29 3.96 -9.51
C ARG A 118 7.56 4.64 -10.06
N SER A 119 8.60 3.86 -10.36
CA SER A 119 9.82 4.37 -11.00
C SER A 119 9.54 4.92 -12.40
N VAL A 120 8.70 4.23 -13.18
CA VAL A 120 8.25 4.68 -14.51
C VAL A 120 7.43 5.97 -14.39
N ILE A 121 6.51 6.06 -13.43
CA ILE A 121 5.70 7.28 -13.19
C ILE A 121 6.62 8.45 -12.81
N LEU A 122 7.57 8.26 -11.89
CA LEU A 122 8.53 9.28 -11.51
C LEU A 122 9.40 9.75 -12.69
N PHE A 123 9.92 8.80 -13.48
CA PHE A 123 10.71 9.13 -14.67
C PHE A 123 9.89 9.95 -15.67
N SER A 124 8.64 9.55 -15.92
CA SER A 124 7.74 10.31 -16.81
C SER A 124 7.43 11.71 -16.28
N ALA A 125 7.25 11.86 -14.97
CA ALA A 125 7.03 13.16 -14.34
C ALA A 125 8.25 14.07 -14.45
N LEU A 126 9.46 13.55 -14.18
CA LEU A 126 10.72 14.30 -14.32
C LEU A 126 11.01 14.68 -15.77
N SER A 127 10.82 13.74 -16.70
CA SER A 127 10.95 14.01 -18.13
C SER A 127 9.98 15.10 -18.56
N GLY A 128 8.72 15.03 -18.12
CA GLY A 128 7.76 16.10 -18.33
C GLY A 128 8.28 17.44 -17.81
N MET A 129 8.70 17.49 -16.54
CA MET A 129 9.23 18.69 -15.90
C MET A 129 10.37 19.34 -16.69
N ILE A 130 11.25 18.54 -17.28
CA ILE A 130 12.36 19.03 -18.12
C ILE A 130 11.81 19.58 -19.45
N THR A 131 10.97 18.81 -20.16
CA THR A 131 10.48 19.16 -21.49
C THR A 131 9.60 20.42 -21.48
N LEU A 132 8.79 20.62 -20.45
CA LEU A 132 7.82 21.71 -20.38
C LEU A 132 8.20 22.75 -19.30
N SER A 133 9.49 22.77 -18.93
CA SER A 133 10.11 23.73 -17.99
C SER A 133 9.91 25.20 -18.36
N GLY A 134 9.69 25.51 -19.64
CA GLY A 134 9.39 26.87 -20.12
C GLY A 134 7.96 27.36 -19.84
N HIS A 135 7.06 26.49 -19.34
CA HIS A 135 5.67 26.86 -19.06
C HIS A 135 5.50 27.28 -17.59
N LEU A 136 4.99 28.50 -17.36
CA LEU A 136 4.97 29.18 -16.05
C LEU A 136 4.25 28.43 -14.90
N PHE A 137 3.45 27.41 -15.23
CA PHE A 137 2.67 26.62 -14.27
C PHE A 137 3.13 25.17 -14.12
N MET A 138 4.23 24.78 -14.77
CA MET A 138 4.63 23.39 -14.73
C MET A 138 5.07 22.95 -13.33
N PHE A 139 5.88 23.78 -12.68
CA PHE A 139 6.37 23.51 -11.34
C PHE A 139 5.23 23.46 -10.30
N SER A 140 4.19 24.28 -10.43
CA SER A 140 3.07 24.27 -9.48
C SER A 140 2.17 23.03 -9.63
N VAL A 141 2.06 22.45 -10.83
CA VAL A 141 1.21 21.27 -11.08
C VAL A 141 1.96 19.95 -10.88
N LEU A 142 3.23 19.87 -11.28
CA LEU A 142 4.00 18.62 -11.19
C LEU A 142 4.83 18.47 -9.93
N ALA A 143 5.31 19.55 -9.29
CA ALA A 143 6.12 19.40 -8.07
C ALA A 143 5.34 18.74 -6.91
N PRO A 144 4.06 19.10 -6.62
CA PRO A 144 3.28 18.42 -5.59
C PRO A 144 3.08 16.93 -5.88
N LYS A 145 2.86 16.59 -7.16
CA LYS A 145 2.72 15.21 -7.63
C LYS A 145 4.02 14.44 -7.45
N LEU A 146 5.16 15.03 -7.82
CA LEU A 146 6.48 14.42 -7.67
C LEU A 146 6.80 14.11 -6.20
N ILE A 147 6.54 15.06 -5.29
CA ILE A 147 6.73 14.88 -3.84
C ILE A 147 5.86 13.72 -3.34
N CYS A 148 4.59 13.66 -3.75
CA CYS A 148 3.72 12.56 -3.35
C CYS A 148 4.22 11.22 -3.90
N GLU A 149 4.64 11.12 -5.16
CA GLU A 149 5.19 9.87 -5.71
C GLU A 149 6.50 9.45 -5.03
N LEU A 150 7.35 10.40 -4.64
CA LEU A 150 8.54 10.13 -3.82
C LEU A 150 8.18 9.58 -2.43
N LEU A 151 7.15 10.13 -1.78
CA LEU A 151 6.66 9.60 -0.50
C LEU A 151 6.13 8.17 -0.64
N HIS A 152 5.40 7.86 -1.73
CA HIS A 152 4.96 6.49 -2.02
C HIS A 152 6.13 5.53 -2.20
N MET A 153 7.20 5.96 -2.90
CA MET A 153 8.42 5.16 -3.07
C MET A 153 9.13 4.91 -1.73
N ILE A 154 9.29 5.94 -0.92
CA ILE A 154 9.89 5.82 0.42
C ILE A 154 9.06 4.86 1.28
N PHE A 155 7.73 4.98 1.23
CA PHE A 155 6.83 4.10 1.97
C PHE A 155 6.97 2.63 1.54
N ILE A 156 6.98 2.33 0.23
CA ILE A 156 7.19 0.98 -0.27
C ILE A 156 8.57 0.45 0.15
N LEU A 157 9.62 1.27 0.07
CA LEU A 157 10.96 0.90 0.50
C LEU A 157 11.02 0.56 1.99
N LEU A 158 10.38 1.37 2.84
CA LEU A 158 10.27 1.10 4.27
C LEU A 158 9.54 -0.21 4.56
N LEU A 159 8.46 -0.51 3.82
CA LEU A 159 7.75 -1.79 3.93
C LEU A 159 8.64 -2.98 3.55
N ILE A 160 9.45 -2.85 2.50
CA ILE A 160 10.43 -3.88 2.10
C ILE A 160 11.44 -4.12 3.20
N VAL A 161 12.07 -3.05 3.69
CA VAL A 161 13.09 -3.14 4.74
C VAL A 161 12.51 -3.76 6.01
N CYS A 162 11.31 -3.33 6.43
CA CYS A 162 10.62 -3.89 7.59
C CYS A 162 10.28 -5.38 7.39
N GLY A 163 9.80 -5.76 6.21
CA GLY A 163 9.54 -7.15 5.86
C GLY A 163 10.80 -8.02 5.88
N CYS A 164 11.90 -7.54 5.32
CA CYS A 164 13.20 -8.21 5.32
C CYS A 164 13.75 -8.40 6.74
N ILE A 165 13.69 -7.36 7.57
CA ILE A 165 14.11 -7.42 8.98
C ILE A 165 13.25 -8.43 9.73
N SER A 166 11.93 -8.40 9.55
CA SER A 166 11.00 -9.32 10.21
C SER A 166 11.27 -10.77 9.82
N HIS A 167 11.48 -11.04 8.53
CA HIS A 167 11.82 -12.37 8.04
C HIS A 167 13.17 -12.86 8.59
N PHE A 168 14.18 -11.97 8.65
CA PHE A 168 15.47 -12.28 9.25
C PHE A 168 15.36 -12.59 10.75
N CYS A 169 14.60 -11.78 11.50
CA CYS A 169 14.34 -11.99 12.93
C CYS A 169 13.61 -13.32 13.18
N LEU A 170 12.57 -13.63 12.41
CA LEU A 170 11.82 -14.89 12.54
C LEU A 170 12.69 -16.11 12.24
N LYS A 171 13.54 -16.04 11.20
CA LYS A 171 14.50 -17.11 10.87
C LYS A 171 15.54 -17.31 11.98
N LYS A 172 16.00 -16.22 12.61
CA LYS A 172 16.94 -16.30 13.73
C LYS A 172 16.28 -16.88 14.99
N LEU A 173 15.03 -16.52 15.27
CA LEU A 173 14.25 -17.06 16.38
C LEU A 173 13.93 -18.55 16.21
N SER A 174 13.60 -18.99 14.99
CA SER A 174 13.35 -20.42 14.73
C SER A 174 14.61 -21.27 14.93
N GLN A 175 15.77 -20.77 14.49
CA GLN A 175 17.07 -21.41 14.74
C GLN A 175 17.38 -21.50 16.25
N LEU A 176 17.16 -20.42 17.01
CA LEU A 176 17.34 -20.42 18.47
C LEU A 176 16.43 -21.43 19.18
N ASN A 177 15.17 -21.52 18.77
CA ASN A 177 14.23 -22.50 19.34
C ASN A 177 14.64 -23.95 19.02
N TYR A 178 15.17 -24.20 17.81
CA TYR A 178 15.68 -25.53 17.44
C TYR A 178 16.86 -25.96 18.32
N PHE A 179 17.84 -25.09 18.52
CA PHE A 179 18.98 -25.36 19.42
C PHE A 179 18.54 -25.56 20.87
N LYS A 180 17.56 -24.78 21.35
CA LYS A 180 17.05 -24.91 22.72
C LYS A 180 16.32 -26.24 22.96
N ASN A 181 15.62 -26.76 21.95
CA ASN A 181 14.97 -28.07 22.04
C ASN A 181 15.98 -29.22 22.07
N GLN A 182 17.07 -29.14 21.28
CA GLN A 182 18.15 -30.14 21.30
C GLN A 182 18.87 -30.23 22.65
N ILE A 183 19.05 -29.10 23.36
CA ILE A 183 19.69 -29.08 24.69
C ILE A 183 18.78 -29.67 25.78
N LYS A 184 17.46 -29.66 25.59
CA LYS A 184 16.49 -30.13 26.60
C LYS A 184 16.23 -31.65 26.53
N GLU A 185 16.60 -32.28 25.41
CA GLU A 185 16.51 -33.74 25.21
C GLU A 185 17.84 -34.48 25.50
N SER A 186 18.90 -33.72 25.78
CA SER A 186 20.21 -34.21 26.27
C SER A 186 20.30 -34.14 27.79
#